data_AF-A0A385TNY0-F1
#
_entry.id   AF-A0A385TNY0-F1
#
_cell.length_a   1.000
_cell.length_b   1.000
_cell.length_c   1.000
_cell.angle_alpha   90.00
_cell.angle_beta   90.00
_cell.angle_gamma   90.00
#
_symmetry.space_group_name_H-M   'P 1'
#
loop_
_entity.id
_entity.type
_entity.pdbx_description
1 polymer ?
#
loop_
_entity_poly.entity_id
_entity_poly.type
_entity_poly.pdbx_seq_one_letter_code
_entity_poly.pdbx_strand_id
1 'polypeptide(L)'
;MKLVAFFPYRNDVRKILIPYLNQLTEEQWYATHPDHPNSIAWIVEHIARSEDEWINVISFKGTRQLSQTLENSQQILQAYIDIRNQTDFKLNSMVYDENAPALQLPRFSDGWEPPSAPTLRWIFHHVFDHESYHVGQIGVIARLNDFPGPLF
;
A
#
# COMPACT_ATOMS: atom_id res chain seq x y z
N MET A 1 18.52 2.37 17.45
CA MET A 1 17.17 1.75 17.45
C MET A 1 16.87 1.21 16.06
N LYS A 2 16.09 0.14 15.90
CA LYS A 2 15.68 -0.33 14.56
C LYS A 2 14.57 0.58 14.01
N LEU A 3 14.56 0.84 12.71
CA LEU A 3 13.56 1.70 12.08
C LEU A 3 12.14 1.12 12.21
N VAL A 4 12.00 -0.21 12.19
CA VAL A 4 10.72 -0.90 12.39
C VAL A 4 10.02 -0.54 13.72
N ALA A 5 10.77 -0.14 14.75
CA ALA A 5 10.22 0.15 16.08
C ALA A 5 9.27 1.38 16.08
N PHE A 6 9.36 2.25 15.06
CA PHE A 6 8.45 3.37 14.89
C PHE A 6 7.09 2.98 14.31
N PHE A 7 6.94 1.74 13.81
CA PHE A 7 5.77 1.29 13.07
C PHE A 7 5.17 0.00 13.65
N PRO A 8 4.73 0.02 14.91
CA PRO A 8 4.20 -1.18 15.58
C PRO A 8 2.91 -1.69 14.92
N TYR A 9 2.08 -0.80 14.37
CA TYR A 9 0.75 -1.12 13.83
C TYR A 9 0.72 -1.29 12.31
N ARG A 10 1.87 -1.25 11.61
CA ARG A 10 1.95 -1.24 10.14
C ARG A 10 1.21 -2.39 9.43
N ASN A 11 1.02 -3.52 10.11
CA ASN A 11 0.37 -4.70 9.55
C ASN A 11 -1.06 -4.91 10.09
N ASP A 12 -1.57 -4.03 10.96
CA ASP A 12 -2.84 -4.28 11.64
C ASP A 12 -4.03 -4.22 10.68
N VAL A 13 -4.03 -3.25 9.77
CA VAL A 13 -5.05 -3.15 8.70
C VAL A 13 -5.08 -4.42 7.84
N ARG A 14 -3.92 -5.00 7.55
CA ARG A 14 -3.76 -6.22 6.74
C ARG A 14 -4.30 -7.47 7.43
N LYS A 15 -4.26 -7.55 8.76
CA LYS A 15 -4.84 -8.67 9.53
C LYS A 15 -6.35 -8.80 9.33
N ILE A 16 -7.03 -7.69 9.06
CA ILE A 16 -8.47 -7.67 8.77
C ILE A 16 -8.71 -7.78 7.26
N LEU A 17 -7.95 -7.02 6.47
CA LEU A 17 -8.19 -6.92 5.03
C LEU A 17 -7.89 -8.21 4.28
N ILE A 18 -6.77 -8.90 4.56
CA ILE A 18 -6.38 -10.10 3.81
C ILE A 18 -7.45 -11.21 3.94
N PRO A 19 -7.96 -11.56 5.13
CA PRO A 19 -9.05 -12.52 5.26
C PRO A 19 -10.31 -12.10 4.50
N TYR A 20 -10.67 -10.81 4.54
CA TYR A 20 -11.81 -10.28 3.79
C TYR A 20 -11.64 -10.47 2.28
N LEU A 21 -10.49 -10.09 1.73
CA LEU A 21 -10.17 -10.21 0.31
C LEU A 21 -10.19 -11.66 -0.20
N ASN A 22 -9.80 -12.63 0.65
CA ASN A 22 -9.86 -14.06 0.31
C ASN A 22 -11.29 -14.61 0.21
N GLN A 23 -12.29 -13.90 0.72
CA GLN A 23 -13.70 -14.35 0.72
C GLN A 23 -14.51 -13.75 -0.43
N LEU A 24 -13.98 -12.72 -1.09
CA LEU A 24 -14.67 -12.06 -2.19
C LEU A 24 -14.71 -12.95 -3.43
N THR A 25 -15.83 -12.91 -4.15
CA THR A 25 -15.92 -13.45 -5.50
C THR A 25 -15.21 -12.53 -6.49
N GLU A 26 -14.86 -13.05 -7.67
CA GLU A 26 -14.33 -12.23 -8.77
C GLU A 26 -15.25 -11.05 -9.12
N GLU A 27 -16.57 -11.27 -9.13
CA GLU A 27 -17.55 -10.20 -9.36
C GLU A 27 -17.42 -9.08 -8.31
N GLN A 28 -17.28 -9.42 -7.02
CA GLN A 28 -17.13 -8.44 -5.95
C GLN A 28 -15.78 -7.70 -6.00
N TRP A 29 -14.71 -8.39 -6.41
CA TRP A 29 -13.39 -7.78 -6.60
C TRP A 29 -13.43 -6.67 -7.66
N TYR A 30 -14.18 -6.89 -8.74
CA TYR A 30 -14.24 -6.01 -9.89
C TYR A 30 -15.50 -5.13 -9.96
N ALA A 31 -16.39 -5.21 -8.97
CA ALA A 31 -17.58 -4.38 -8.87
C ALA A 31 -17.21 -2.88 -8.82
N THR A 32 -17.98 -2.06 -9.53
CA THR A 32 -17.83 -0.60 -9.59
C THR A 32 -19.18 0.07 -9.37
N HIS A 33 -19.15 1.29 -8.80
CA HIS A 33 -20.34 2.12 -8.62
C HIS A 33 -20.21 3.39 -9.46
N PRO A 34 -21.29 3.94 -10.05
CA PRO A 34 -21.23 5.18 -10.83
C PRO A 34 -20.59 6.36 -10.09
N ASP A 35 -20.87 6.48 -8.78
CA ASP A 35 -20.29 7.53 -7.92
C ASP A 35 -18.87 7.22 -7.43
N HIS A 36 -18.40 5.97 -7.59
CA HIS A 36 -17.07 5.55 -7.18
C HIS A 36 -16.50 4.52 -8.17
N PRO A 37 -15.81 4.97 -9.24
CA PRO A 37 -15.46 4.11 -10.37
C PRO A 37 -14.36 3.09 -10.06
N ASN A 38 -13.58 3.29 -9.00
CA ASN A 38 -12.51 2.36 -8.63
C ASN A 38 -13.11 1.13 -7.93
N SER A 39 -12.73 -0.05 -8.42
CA SER A 39 -13.06 -1.35 -7.81
C SER A 39 -12.10 -1.72 -6.67
N ILE A 40 -12.44 -2.76 -5.90
CA ILE A 40 -11.55 -3.30 -4.87
C ILE A 40 -10.24 -3.80 -5.51
N ALA A 41 -10.30 -4.45 -6.68
CA ALA A 41 -9.13 -4.90 -7.42
C ALA A 41 -8.18 -3.75 -7.74
N TRP A 42 -8.72 -2.63 -8.26
CA TRP A 42 -7.93 -1.45 -8.57
C TRP A 42 -7.24 -0.89 -7.32
N ILE A 43 -7.98 -0.77 -6.21
CA ILE A 43 -7.44 -0.21 -4.96
C ILE A 43 -6.31 -1.08 -4.39
N VAL A 44 -6.51 -2.40 -4.32
CA VAL A 44 -5.50 -3.31 -3.76
C VAL A 44 -4.25 -3.34 -4.63
N GLU A 45 -4.40 -3.36 -5.96
CA GLU A 45 -3.28 -3.25 -6.89
C GLU A 45 -2.56 -1.90 -6.74
N HIS A 46 -3.30 -0.80 -6.64
CA HIS A 46 -2.75 0.54 -6.46
C HIS A 46 -1.93 0.65 -5.18
N ILE A 47 -2.39 0.09 -4.07
CA ILE A 47 -1.62 0.05 -2.81
C ILE A 47 -0.32 -0.73 -3.02
N ALA A 48 -0.39 -1.93 -3.60
CA ALA A 48 0.77 -2.79 -3.80
C ALA A 48 1.83 -2.13 -4.69
N ARG A 49 1.41 -1.53 -5.81
CA ARG A 49 2.30 -0.83 -6.75
C ARG A 49 2.88 0.44 -6.16
N SER A 50 2.08 1.19 -5.40
CA SER A 50 2.55 2.39 -4.72
C SER A 50 3.62 2.05 -3.68
N GLU A 51 3.42 0.98 -2.90
CA GLU A 51 4.44 0.50 -1.96
C GLU A 51 5.73 0.08 -2.69
N ASP A 52 5.63 -0.66 -3.80
CA ASP A 52 6.79 -1.04 -4.62
C ASP A 52 7.55 0.19 -5.15
N GLU A 53 6.84 1.17 -5.69
CA GLU A 53 7.44 2.41 -6.21
C GLU A 53 8.15 3.19 -5.10
N TRP A 54 7.45 3.49 -3.99
CA TRP A 54 7.99 4.31 -2.91
C TRP A 54 9.18 3.67 -2.21
N ILE A 55 9.09 2.36 -1.94
CA ILE A 55 10.15 1.64 -1.26
C ILE A 55 11.26 1.30 -2.25
N ASN A 56 10.99 0.51 -3.28
CA ASN A 56 12.06 -0.08 -4.09
C ASN A 56 12.67 0.91 -5.09
N VAL A 57 11.87 1.77 -5.71
CA VAL A 57 12.35 2.69 -6.74
C VAL A 57 12.79 4.02 -6.12
N ILE A 58 11.90 4.69 -5.38
CA ILE A 58 12.17 6.04 -4.87
C ILE A 58 13.22 6.02 -3.76
N SER A 59 13.04 5.15 -2.75
CA SER A 59 13.92 5.13 -1.58
C SER A 59 15.23 4.41 -1.84
N PHE A 60 15.18 3.23 -2.48
CA PHE A 60 16.36 2.39 -2.69
C PHE A 60 16.99 2.51 -4.08
N LYS A 61 16.44 3.35 -4.97
CA LYS A 61 16.94 3.55 -6.35
C LYS A 61 17.10 2.24 -7.13
N GLY A 62 16.28 1.25 -6.79
CA GLY A 62 16.22 -0.05 -7.44
C GLY A 62 15.17 -0.10 -8.55
N THR A 63 14.81 -1.31 -8.95
CA THR A 63 13.72 -1.56 -9.90
C THR A 63 12.45 -1.99 -9.19
N ARG A 64 11.31 -1.85 -9.87
CA ARG A 64 10.05 -2.46 -9.45
C ARG A 64 10.23 -3.96 -9.28
N GLN A 65 9.64 -4.49 -8.21
CA GLN A 65 9.68 -5.91 -7.86
C GLN A 65 8.42 -6.64 -8.33
N LEU A 66 7.29 -5.93 -8.43
CA LEU A 66 6.04 -6.49 -8.90
C LEU A 66 6.02 -6.60 -10.43
N SER A 67 5.34 -7.64 -10.92
CA SER A 67 5.06 -7.81 -12.35
C SER A 67 4.33 -6.59 -12.93
N GLN A 68 4.58 -6.30 -14.20
CA GLN A 68 3.82 -5.26 -14.92
C GLN A 68 2.35 -5.66 -15.07
N THR A 69 2.07 -6.94 -15.25
CA THR A 69 0.71 -7.46 -15.44
C THR A 69 0.28 -8.30 -14.24
N LEU A 70 -0.90 -8.00 -13.71
CA LEU A 70 -1.62 -8.79 -12.72
C LEU A 70 -3.01 -9.06 -13.31
N GLU A 71 -3.30 -10.31 -13.65
CA GLU A 71 -4.41 -10.67 -14.53
C GLU A 71 -5.73 -10.93 -13.81
N ASN A 72 -5.67 -11.25 -12.52
CA ASN A 72 -6.84 -11.65 -11.73
C ASN A 72 -6.67 -11.29 -10.24
N SER A 73 -7.77 -11.41 -9.50
CA SER A 73 -7.83 -11.06 -8.07
C SER A 73 -6.79 -11.80 -7.22
N GLN A 74 -6.53 -13.08 -7.52
CA GLN A 74 -5.57 -13.88 -6.78
C GLN A 74 -4.13 -13.39 -6.97
N GLN A 75 -3.75 -13.02 -8.20
CA GLN A 75 -2.44 -12.43 -8.48
C GLN A 75 -2.29 -11.06 -7.81
N ILE A 76 -3.35 -10.24 -7.82
CA ILE A 76 -3.38 -8.94 -7.13
C ILE A 76 -3.20 -9.12 -5.61
N LEU A 77 -3.95 -10.04 -5.00
CA LEU A 77 -3.84 -10.35 -3.57
C LEU A 77 -2.45 -10.86 -3.21
N GLN A 78 -1.87 -11.75 -4.02
CA GLN A 78 -0.54 -12.26 -3.80
C GLN A 78 0.52 -11.15 -3.90
N ALA A 79 0.43 -10.29 -4.91
CA ALA A 79 1.32 -9.13 -5.06
C ALA A 79 1.22 -8.18 -3.85
N TYR A 80 0.01 -7.92 -3.36
CA TYR A 80 -0.25 -7.13 -2.16
C TYR A 80 0.42 -7.74 -0.91
N ILE A 81 0.37 -9.06 -0.73
CA ILE A 81 1.02 -9.76 0.38
C ILE A 81 2.55 -9.72 0.24
N ASP A 82 3.05 -10.08 -0.94
CA ASP A 82 4.49 -10.24 -1.17
C ASP A 82 5.25 -8.94 -1.04
N ILE A 83 4.70 -7.83 -1.54
CA ILE A 83 5.40 -6.54 -1.46
C ILE A 83 5.63 -6.13 -0.01
N ARG A 84 4.66 -6.35 0.89
CA ARG A 84 4.85 -6.04 2.32
C ARG A 84 5.81 -6.97 3.00
N ASN A 85 5.86 -8.25 2.65
CA ASN A 85 6.87 -9.16 3.18
C ASN A 85 8.28 -8.67 2.83
N GLN A 86 8.48 -8.18 1.60
CA GLN A 86 9.75 -7.57 1.17
C GLN A 86 10.04 -6.26 1.92
N THR A 87 9.05 -5.37 2.03
CA THR A 87 9.14 -4.12 2.79
C THR A 87 9.50 -4.38 4.25
N ASP A 88 8.86 -5.34 4.90
CA ASP A 88 9.12 -5.71 6.29
C ASP A 88 10.51 -6.33 6.46
N PHE A 89 10.96 -7.18 5.53
CA PHE A 89 12.32 -7.72 5.57
C PHE A 89 13.35 -6.59 5.54
N LYS A 90 13.18 -5.62 4.63
CA LYS A 90 14.03 -4.43 4.53
C LYS A 90 13.96 -3.60 5.81
N LEU A 91 12.77 -3.25 6.27
CA LEU A 91 12.53 -2.40 7.44
C LEU A 91 13.12 -2.99 8.73
N ASN A 92 13.03 -4.31 8.92
CA ASN A 92 13.62 -5.01 10.09
C ASN A 92 15.16 -4.99 10.07
N SER A 93 15.77 -4.97 8.88
CA SER A 93 17.23 -4.90 8.76
C SER A 93 17.78 -3.49 9.10
N MET A 94 16.97 -2.44 8.93
CA MET A 94 17.41 -1.04 9.00
C MET A 94 17.60 -0.52 10.42
N VAL A 95 18.73 0.18 10.63
CA VAL A 95 18.99 0.98 11.83
C VAL A 95 18.49 2.40 11.56
N TYR A 96 17.79 2.98 12.53
CA TYR A 96 17.37 4.37 12.47
C TYR A 96 18.56 5.29 12.74
N ASP A 97 18.74 6.28 11.87
CA ASP A 97 19.62 7.42 12.04
C ASP A 97 18.78 8.70 11.94
N GLU A 98 18.77 9.48 13.01
CA GLU A 98 18.00 10.74 13.10
C GLU A 98 18.61 11.87 12.25
N ASN A 99 19.90 11.75 11.90
CA ASN A 99 20.62 12.72 11.10
C ASN A 99 20.71 12.31 9.62
N ALA A 100 20.04 11.23 9.24
CA ALA A 100 20.00 10.77 7.86
C ALA A 100 19.45 11.88 6.95
N PRO A 101 20.07 12.14 5.78
CA PRO A 101 19.63 13.19 4.88
C PRO A 101 18.25 12.88 4.29
N ALA A 102 17.57 13.92 3.85
CA ALA A 102 16.34 13.78 3.08
C ALA A 102 16.62 13.08 1.74
N LEU A 103 15.67 12.26 1.29
CA LEU A 103 15.73 11.60 -0.01
C LEU A 103 15.28 12.56 -1.11
N GLN A 104 15.91 12.49 -2.27
CA GLN A 104 15.41 13.20 -3.45
C GLN A 104 14.22 12.45 -4.04
N LEU A 105 13.07 13.12 -4.07
CA LEU A 105 11.86 12.65 -4.72
C LEU A 105 11.83 13.04 -6.21
N PRO A 106 11.15 12.25 -7.06
CA PRO A 106 10.82 12.69 -8.41
C PRO A 106 9.89 13.91 -8.37
N ARG A 107 9.84 14.66 -9.47
CA ARG A 107 8.78 15.66 -9.66
C ARG A 107 7.50 14.94 -10.08
N PHE A 108 6.44 15.12 -9.31
CA PHE A 108 5.13 14.59 -9.65
C PHE A 108 4.40 15.54 -10.60
N SER A 109 3.64 14.99 -11.54
CA SER A 109 2.99 15.76 -12.62
C SER A 109 1.86 16.66 -12.12
N ASP A 110 1.29 16.35 -10.97
CA ASP A 110 0.25 17.12 -10.27
C ASP A 110 0.85 18.26 -9.43
N GLY A 111 2.17 18.41 -9.41
CA GLY A 111 2.87 19.42 -8.61
C GLY A 111 2.86 19.12 -7.10
N TRP A 112 2.49 17.90 -6.70
CA TRP A 112 2.51 17.51 -5.30
C TRP A 112 3.93 17.53 -4.73
N GLU A 113 4.08 18.12 -3.54
CA GLU A 113 5.32 18.17 -2.78
C GLU A 113 5.11 17.61 -1.36
N PRO A 114 6.11 16.93 -0.77
CA PRO A 114 5.98 16.40 0.57
C PRO A 114 5.86 17.55 1.59
N PRO A 115 4.97 17.44 2.60
CA PRO A 115 4.76 18.50 3.59
C PRO A 115 5.95 18.70 4.55
N SER A 116 6.95 17.80 4.50
CA SER A 116 8.17 17.85 5.30
C SER A 116 9.30 17.12 4.59
N ALA A 117 10.54 17.30 5.06
CA ALA A 117 11.71 16.65 4.50
C ALA A 117 11.52 15.11 4.41
N PRO A 118 11.59 14.52 3.20
CA PRO A 118 11.27 13.11 2.95
C PRO A 118 12.44 12.19 3.37
N THR A 119 12.66 12.08 4.67
CA THR A 119 13.58 11.09 5.25
C THR A 119 13.07 9.67 5.01
N LEU A 120 13.92 8.65 5.20
CA LEU A 120 13.49 7.26 5.07
C LEU A 120 12.31 6.92 6.02
N ARG A 121 12.35 7.43 7.27
CA ARG A 121 11.23 7.29 8.22
C ARG A 121 9.95 7.92 7.66
N TRP A 122 10.06 9.08 7.04
CA TRP A 122 8.92 9.76 6.42
C TRP A 122 8.32 8.91 5.28
N ILE A 123 9.15 8.28 4.43
CA ILE A 123 8.65 7.43 3.34
C ILE A 123 7.83 6.25 3.87
N PHE A 124 8.35 5.53 4.86
CA PHE A 124 7.61 4.40 5.44
C PHE A 124 6.30 4.85 6.08
N HIS A 125 6.29 6.00 6.76
CA HIS A 125 5.07 6.58 7.31
C HIS A 125 4.05 6.89 6.20
N HIS A 126 4.49 7.57 5.14
CA HIS A 126 3.67 7.89 3.98
C HIS A 126 3.04 6.64 3.35
N VAL A 127 3.80 5.56 3.17
CA VAL A 127 3.31 4.28 2.62
C VAL A 127 2.23 3.66 3.50
N PHE A 128 2.43 3.61 4.83
CA PHE A 128 1.47 2.99 5.74
C PHE A 128 0.20 3.82 5.93
N ASP A 129 0.31 5.15 5.91
CA ASP A 129 -0.85 6.04 5.93
C ASP A 129 -1.64 5.97 4.62
N HIS A 130 -0.95 5.93 3.49
CA HIS A 130 -1.56 5.76 2.16
C HIS A 130 -2.36 4.46 2.06
N GLU A 131 -1.81 3.35 2.56
CA GLU A 131 -2.55 2.10 2.67
C GLU A 131 -3.80 2.24 3.54
N SER A 132 -3.68 2.82 4.73
CA SER A 132 -4.81 2.98 5.64
C SER A 132 -5.94 3.82 5.03
N TYR A 133 -5.59 4.90 4.32
CA TYR A 133 -6.53 5.72 3.57
C TYR A 133 -7.30 4.91 2.52
N HIS A 134 -6.59 4.14 1.68
CA HIS A 134 -7.21 3.36 0.62
C HIS A 134 -8.01 2.16 1.12
N VAL A 135 -7.59 1.55 2.23
CA VAL A 135 -8.38 0.47 2.85
C VAL A 135 -9.72 0.99 3.37
N GLY A 136 -9.78 2.22 3.89
CA GLY A 136 -11.06 2.86 4.22
C GLY A 136 -12.01 2.93 3.02
N GLN A 137 -11.48 3.21 1.82
CA GLN A 137 -12.28 3.25 0.59
C GLN A 137 -12.85 1.87 0.21
N ILE A 138 -12.11 0.77 0.46
CA ILE A 138 -12.61 -0.60 0.23
C ILE A 138 -13.89 -0.85 1.02
N GLY A 139 -13.94 -0.40 2.28
CA GLY A 139 -15.15 -0.51 3.11
C GLY A 139 -16.35 0.24 2.51
N VAL A 140 -16.12 1.43 1.97
CA VAL A 140 -17.16 2.23 1.29
C VAL A 140 -17.62 1.56 0.01
N ILE A 141 -16.70 1.07 -0.83
CA ILE A 141 -17.01 0.37 -2.08
C ILE A 141 -17.91 -0.84 -1.81
N ALA A 142 -17.58 -1.64 -0.79
CA ALA A 142 -18.38 -2.82 -0.45
C ALA A 142 -19.83 -2.45 -0.10
N ARG A 143 -20.01 -1.40 0.69
CA ARG A 143 -21.33 -0.90 1.08
C ARG A 143 -22.12 -0.32 -0.08
N LEU A 144 -21.46 0.41 -0.99
CA LEU A 144 -22.10 0.97 -2.19
C LEU A 144 -22.55 -0.10 -3.18
N ASN A 145 -21.98 -1.30 -3.12
CA ASN A 145 -22.34 -2.43 -3.98
C ASN A 145 -23.15 -3.51 -3.24
N ASP A 146 -23.75 -3.15 -2.09
CA ASP A 146 -24.64 -4.01 -1.31
C ASP A 146 -24.06 -5.38 -0.87
N PHE A 147 -22.75 -5.47 -0.67
CA PHE A 147 -22.11 -6.65 -0.09
C PHE A 147 -21.38 -6.36 1.24
N PRO A 148 -21.14 -7.38 2.09
CA PRO A 148 -20.46 -7.18 3.38
C PRO A 148 -19.08 -6.57 3.17
N GLY A 149 -18.74 -5.56 3.97
CA GLY A 149 -17.40 -4.98 4.00
C GLY A 149 -16.49 -5.60 5.09
N PRO A 150 -15.21 -5.21 5.13
CA PRO A 150 -14.29 -5.60 6.19
C PRO A 150 -14.71 -5.03 7.56
N LEU A 151 -14.25 -5.67 8.65
CA LEU A 151 -14.71 -5.44 10.04
C LEU A 151 -13.88 -4.39 10.81
N PHE A 152 -13.68 -3.21 10.24
CA PHE A 152 -13.05 -2.07 10.92
C PHE A 152 -13.97 -0.87 11.01
#